data_AF-A0A921LRH8-F1
#
_entry.id   AF-A0A921LRH8-F1
#
_cell.length_a   1.000
_cell.length_b   1.000
_cell.length_c   1.000
_cell.angle_alpha   90.00
_cell.angle_beta   90.00
_cell.angle_gamma   90.00
#
_symmetry.space_group_name_H-M   'P 1'
#
loop_
_entity.id
_entity.type
_entity.pdbx_description
1 polymer ?
#
loop_
_entity_poly.entity_id
_entity_poly.type
_entity_poly.pdbx_seq_one_letter_code
_entity_poly.pdbx_strand_id
1 'polypeptide(L)'
;MDILVIMCAGAVVGRLFVPASVKRVNELFQTCCTALLIFAMGISLGAQDDFLSNLGVFGAQSLVFCLLPTVCSVILIYLLTNWLMGDGKPDPSAGAHPGTTGGIARRIRAVVHEEGFAIMTFIALALGILSGLAAPSFAPFALLSDHSTLVLWLLMFSVGISVGLRRGLISSIREHHVKTLVIPFGVVVGSIAGGALAAVALGYSLREGMGVASGLGWYSLAGVTIEGMAGAQLGAIAFLSSLMRELISFFCIPWIARHLNYYACIAAGAATSEDTTLPMMIRYTDERTVVFSLVNGIICSTCVPFLLALFFG
;
A
#
# COMPACT_ATOMS: atom_id res chain seq x y z
N MET A 1 21.06 -0.69 -2.55
CA MET A 1 21.53 -1.73 -1.60
C MET A 1 21.40 -1.29 -0.14
N ASP A 2 21.61 -0.01 0.19
CA ASP A 2 21.66 0.45 1.59
C ASP A 2 20.32 0.38 2.34
N ILE A 3 19.19 0.67 1.68
CA ILE A 3 17.87 0.69 2.32
C ILE A 3 17.45 -0.68 2.88
N LEU A 4 17.69 -1.76 2.12
CA LEU A 4 17.34 -3.12 2.57
C LEU A 4 18.21 -3.55 3.74
N VAL A 5 19.51 -3.19 3.73
CA VAL A 5 20.42 -3.46 4.84
C VAL A 5 19.95 -2.73 6.10
N ILE A 6 19.59 -1.45 5.98
CA ILE A 6 19.08 -0.63 7.09
C ILE A 6 17.77 -1.22 7.64
N MET A 7 16.84 -1.63 6.78
CA MET A 7 15.59 -2.26 7.19
C MET A 7 15.84 -3.61 7.88
N CYS A 8 16.70 -4.47 7.33
CA CYS A 8 17.06 -5.75 7.93
C CYS A 8 17.73 -5.55 9.29
N ALA A 9 18.61 -4.56 9.43
CA ALA A 9 19.19 -4.18 10.73
C ALA A 9 18.09 -3.76 11.71
N GLY A 10 17.14 -2.92 11.28
CA GLY A 10 15.97 -2.54 12.07
C GLY A 10 15.13 -3.75 12.51
N ALA A 11 14.93 -4.73 11.64
CA ALA A 11 14.18 -5.95 11.96
C ALA A 11 14.88 -6.84 12.99
N VAL A 12 16.20 -6.98 12.89
CA VAL A 12 17.01 -7.69 13.89
C VAL A 12 16.95 -6.95 15.23
N VAL A 13 17.11 -5.62 15.23
CA VAL A 13 17.01 -4.78 16.43
C VAL A 13 15.62 -4.90 17.07
N GLY A 14 14.56 -4.77 16.27
CA GLY A 14 13.18 -4.90 16.71
C GLY A 14 12.86 -6.25 17.34
N ARG A 15 13.47 -7.33 16.82
CA ARG A 15 13.26 -8.68 17.35
C ARG A 15 14.02 -8.95 18.64
N LEU A 16 15.27 -8.48 18.73
CA LEU A 16 16.20 -8.85 19.81
C LEU A 16 16.22 -7.85 20.97
N PHE A 17 16.09 -6.56 20.70
CA PHE A 17 16.39 -5.49 21.67
C PHE A 17 15.19 -4.60 22.02
N VAL A 18 14.17 -4.52 21.16
CA VAL A 18 13.05 -3.60 21.38
C VAL A 18 11.91 -4.29 22.15
N PRO A 19 11.53 -3.80 23.34
CA PRO A 19 10.38 -4.32 24.06
C PRO A 19 9.07 -3.86 23.40
N ALA A 20 8.00 -4.66 23.55
CA ALA A 20 6.70 -4.38 22.95
C ALA A 20 6.07 -3.05 23.39
N SER A 21 6.50 -2.49 24.54
CA SER A 21 6.06 -1.19 25.04
C SER A 21 6.46 -0.02 24.14
N VAL A 22 7.55 -0.16 23.37
CA VAL A 22 8.06 0.89 22.47
C VAL A 22 7.33 0.88 21.11
N LYS A 23 6.51 -0.15 20.84
CA LYS A 23 5.77 -0.30 19.58
C LYS A 23 5.00 0.97 19.19
N ARG A 24 4.23 1.54 20.12
CA ARG A 24 3.43 2.75 19.87
C ARG A 24 4.30 3.98 19.56
N VAL A 25 5.46 4.10 20.22
CA VAL A 25 6.40 5.21 19.97
C VAL A 25 7.03 5.04 18.58
N ASN A 26 7.37 3.81 18.19
CA ASN A 26 7.89 3.50 16.86
C ASN A 26 6.85 3.80 15.76
N GLU A 27 5.59 3.42 15.97
CA GLU A 27 4.48 3.74 15.05
C GLU A 27 4.26 5.25 14.92
N LEU A 28 4.31 6.00 16.03
CA LEU A 28 4.22 7.47 15.99
C LEU A 28 5.40 8.08 15.22
N PHE A 29 6.62 7.60 15.47
CA PHE A 29 7.82 8.02 14.75
C PHE A 29 7.70 7.77 13.24
N GLN A 30 7.19 6.60 12.83
CA GLN A 30 6.92 6.30 11.42
C GLN A 30 5.94 7.29 10.81
N THR A 31 4.82 7.55 11.49
CA THR A 31 3.82 8.52 11.04
C THR A 31 4.43 9.91 10.87
N CYS A 32 5.25 10.37 11.80
CA CYS A 32 5.95 11.66 11.71
C CYS A 32 6.94 11.70 10.54
N CYS A 33 7.80 10.69 10.39
CA CYS A 33 8.75 10.60 9.27
C CYS A 33 8.03 10.56 7.93
N THR A 34 6.94 9.78 7.84
CA THR A 34 6.13 9.64 6.63
C THR A 34 5.45 10.96 6.28
N ALA A 35 4.85 11.65 7.25
CA ALA A 35 4.24 12.97 7.04
C ALA A 35 5.28 14.00 6.56
N LEU A 36 6.48 13.99 7.15
CA LEU A 36 7.57 14.88 6.78
C LEU A 36 8.10 14.58 5.38
N LEU A 37 8.24 13.30 5.00
CA LEU A 37 8.63 12.90 3.65
C LEU A 37 7.56 13.19 2.61
N ILE A 38 6.27 13.00 2.92
CA ILE A 38 5.17 13.37 2.02
C ILE A 38 5.12 14.88 1.82
N PHE A 39 5.38 15.66 2.87
CA PHE A 39 5.51 17.10 2.76
C PHE A 39 6.71 17.50 1.88
N ALA A 40 7.87 16.85 2.08
CA ALA A 40 9.05 17.04 1.23
C ALA A 40 8.76 16.66 -0.24
N MET A 41 8.07 15.55 -0.49
CA MET A 41 7.57 15.16 -1.81
C MET A 41 6.72 16.25 -2.44
N GLY A 42 5.81 16.84 -1.65
CA GLY A 42 4.99 17.96 -2.10
C GLY A 42 5.84 19.17 -2.50
N ILE A 43 6.88 19.51 -1.73
CA ILE A 43 7.82 20.58 -2.08
C ILE A 43 8.53 20.24 -3.39
N SER A 44 9.08 19.03 -3.53
CA SER A 44 9.76 18.55 -4.73
C SER A 44 8.88 18.64 -5.98
N LEU A 45 7.58 18.35 -5.84
CA LEU A 45 6.60 18.46 -6.92
C LEU A 45 6.25 19.92 -7.22
N GLY A 46 5.97 20.72 -6.19
CA GLY A 46 5.60 22.13 -6.36
C GLY A 46 6.75 23.00 -6.90
N ALA A 47 7.99 22.59 -6.69
CA ALA A 47 9.17 23.29 -7.20
C ALA A 47 9.45 23.03 -8.70
N GLN A 48 8.74 22.09 -9.34
CA GLN A 48 8.89 21.86 -10.78
C GLN A 48 8.02 22.84 -11.57
N ASP A 49 8.63 23.57 -12.50
CA ASP A 49 7.96 24.60 -13.31
C ASP A 49 6.77 24.06 -14.11
N ASP A 50 6.84 22.79 -14.56
CA ASP A 50 5.82 22.14 -15.36
C ASP A 50 4.89 21.20 -14.56
N PHE A 51 4.89 21.26 -13.23
CA PHE A 51 4.08 20.34 -12.43
C PHE A 51 2.58 20.53 -12.65
N LEU A 52 2.08 21.77 -12.60
CA LEU A 52 0.65 22.06 -12.74
C LEU A 52 0.15 21.79 -14.17
N SER A 53 1.00 22.02 -15.18
CA SER A 53 0.67 21.74 -16.58
C SER A 53 0.62 20.24 -16.87
N ASN A 54 1.48 19.45 -16.22
CA ASN A 54 1.53 17.99 -16.38
C ASN A 54 0.69 17.20 -15.37
N LEU A 55 -0.04 17.86 -14.46
CA LEU A 55 -0.84 17.19 -13.44
C LEU A 55 -1.83 16.18 -14.04
N GLY A 56 -2.43 16.53 -15.18
CA GLY A 56 -3.32 15.63 -15.93
C GLY A 56 -2.59 14.38 -16.46
N VAL A 57 -1.35 14.52 -16.91
CA VAL A 57 -0.51 13.41 -17.39
C VAL A 57 -0.12 12.50 -16.23
N PHE A 58 0.35 13.05 -15.11
CA PHE A 58 0.69 12.26 -13.92
C PHE A 58 -0.53 11.51 -13.38
N GLY A 59 -1.70 12.16 -13.37
CA GLY A 59 -2.97 11.52 -12.99
C GLY A 59 -3.34 10.36 -13.92
N ALA A 60 -3.23 10.56 -15.25
CA ALA A 60 -3.52 9.51 -16.23
C ALA A 60 -2.55 8.33 -16.13
N GLN A 61 -1.25 8.60 -15.98
CA GLN A 61 -0.23 7.56 -15.78
C GLN A 61 -0.49 6.77 -14.50
N SER A 62 -0.82 7.45 -13.40
CA SER A 62 -1.16 6.83 -12.12
C SER A 62 -2.41 5.96 -12.21
N LEU A 63 -3.41 6.38 -12.99
CA LEU A 63 -4.61 5.59 -13.24
C LEU A 63 -4.28 4.28 -13.99
N VAL A 64 -3.39 4.32 -14.99
CA VAL A 64 -2.93 3.11 -15.70
C VAL A 64 -2.15 2.19 -14.75
N PHE A 65 -1.23 2.76 -13.95
CA PHE A 65 -0.51 2.04 -12.88
C PHE A 65 -1.39 1.58 -11.72
N CYS A 66 -2.63 2.05 -11.63
CA CYS A 66 -3.62 1.54 -10.71
C CYS A 66 -4.41 0.39 -11.33
N LEU A 67 -5.01 0.63 -12.50
CA LEU A 67 -5.97 -0.29 -13.12
C LEU A 67 -5.31 -1.58 -13.60
N LEU A 68 -4.16 -1.50 -14.29
CA LEU A 68 -3.52 -2.69 -14.84
C LEU A 68 -3.03 -3.67 -13.74
N PRO A 69 -2.29 -3.23 -12.71
CA PRO A 69 -1.97 -4.09 -11.56
C PRO A 69 -3.21 -4.66 -10.86
N THR A 70 -4.24 -3.84 -10.66
CA THR A 70 -5.47 -4.28 -9.97
C THR A 70 -6.17 -5.36 -10.79
N VAL A 71 -6.43 -5.13 -12.07
CA VAL A 71 -7.10 -6.09 -12.95
C VAL A 71 -6.27 -7.36 -13.11
N CYS A 72 -4.96 -7.26 -13.32
CA CYS A 72 -4.10 -8.43 -13.45
C CYS A 72 -4.09 -9.27 -12.17
N SER A 73 -4.02 -8.63 -10.99
CA SER A 73 -4.08 -9.35 -9.71
C SER A 73 -5.44 -10.00 -9.47
N VAL A 74 -6.55 -9.33 -9.79
CA VAL A 74 -7.91 -9.88 -9.69
C VAL A 74 -8.08 -11.09 -10.62
N ILE A 75 -7.67 -10.97 -11.89
CA ILE A 75 -7.75 -12.07 -12.86
C ILE A 75 -6.91 -13.25 -12.40
N LEU A 76 -5.66 -13.02 -12.00
CA LEU A 76 -4.76 -14.10 -11.58
C LEU A 76 -5.31 -14.82 -10.34
N ILE A 77 -5.81 -14.08 -9.36
CA ILE A 77 -6.41 -14.67 -8.16
C ILE A 77 -7.68 -15.42 -8.48
N TYR A 78 -8.55 -14.86 -9.30
CA TYR A 78 -9.77 -15.54 -9.75
C TYR A 78 -9.43 -16.90 -10.40
N LEU A 79 -8.45 -16.94 -11.30
CA LEU A 79 -8.00 -18.17 -11.96
C LEU A 79 -7.38 -19.17 -10.97
N LEU A 80 -6.43 -18.72 -10.14
CA LEU A 80 -5.73 -19.59 -9.18
C LEU A 80 -6.66 -20.18 -8.14
N THR A 81 -7.58 -19.38 -7.61
CA THR A 81 -8.51 -19.81 -6.57
C THR A 81 -9.57 -20.75 -7.13
N ASN A 82 -10.07 -20.50 -8.35
CA ASN A 82 -10.98 -21.41 -9.02
C ASN A 82 -10.32 -22.77 -9.33
N TRP A 83 -9.02 -22.76 -9.65
CA TRP A 83 -8.26 -23.98 -9.91
C TRP A 83 -7.91 -24.77 -8.63
N LEU A 84 -7.53 -24.10 -7.54
CA LEU A 84 -6.96 -24.75 -6.34
C LEU A 84 -7.90 -24.91 -5.15
N MET A 85 -8.83 -23.96 -4.97
CA MET A 85 -9.65 -23.85 -3.76
C MET A 85 -11.10 -24.29 -3.97
N GLY A 86 -11.50 -24.62 -5.20
CA GLY A 86 -12.90 -24.90 -5.57
C GLY A 86 -13.76 -23.64 -5.56
N ASP A 87 -15.04 -23.77 -5.94
CA ASP A 87 -15.97 -22.65 -6.09
C ASP A 87 -16.07 -21.81 -4.80
N GLY A 88 -15.28 -20.74 -4.70
CA GLY A 88 -15.48 -19.63 -3.76
C GLY A 88 -16.62 -18.72 -4.20
N LYS A 89 -17.63 -19.33 -4.83
CA LYS A 89 -18.76 -18.64 -5.43
C LYS A 89 -19.59 -17.97 -4.34
N PRO A 90 -20.27 -16.87 -4.70
CA PRO A 90 -21.19 -16.24 -3.78
C PRO A 90 -22.24 -17.25 -3.34
N ASP A 91 -22.35 -17.50 -2.04
CA ASP A 91 -23.46 -18.31 -1.53
C ASP A 91 -24.74 -17.51 -1.78
N PRO A 92 -25.70 -18.00 -2.60
CA PRO A 92 -26.95 -17.30 -2.87
C PRO A 92 -27.78 -17.05 -1.60
N SER A 93 -27.52 -17.82 -0.53
CA SER A 93 -28.14 -17.67 0.78
C SER A 93 -27.40 -16.70 1.72
N ALA A 94 -26.19 -16.23 1.35
CA ALA A 94 -25.51 -15.10 1.97
C ALA A 94 -26.09 -13.74 1.50
N GLY A 95 -27.41 -13.71 1.29
CA GLY A 95 -28.14 -12.45 1.26
C GLY A 95 -27.88 -11.72 2.57
N ALA A 96 -27.40 -10.47 2.44
CA ALA A 96 -27.25 -9.47 3.50
C ALA A 96 -27.55 -9.99 4.92
N HIS A 97 -26.50 -10.33 5.68
CA HIS A 97 -26.65 -10.66 7.10
C HIS A 97 -27.58 -9.64 7.78
N PRO A 98 -28.78 -10.04 8.27
CA PRO A 98 -29.65 -9.15 9.01
C PRO A 98 -28.93 -8.80 10.31
N GLY A 99 -28.77 -7.51 10.56
CA GLY A 99 -27.81 -6.99 11.52
C GLY A 99 -28.06 -7.37 12.98
N THR A 100 -26.99 -7.35 13.76
CA THR A 100 -27.07 -6.78 15.10
C THR A 100 -26.70 -5.30 14.98
N THR A 101 -27.67 -4.41 15.14
CA THR A 101 -27.57 -2.94 14.98
C THR A 101 -26.42 -2.32 15.80
N GLY A 102 -25.96 -2.97 16.87
CA GLY A 102 -24.79 -2.57 17.66
C GLY A 102 -23.42 -2.84 17.00
N GLY A 103 -23.34 -3.76 16.04
CA GLY A 103 -22.11 -4.09 15.31
C GLY A 103 -21.81 -3.09 14.20
N ILE A 104 -22.83 -2.60 13.51
CA ILE A 104 -22.70 -1.64 12.39
C ILE A 104 -22.18 -0.30 12.90
N ALA A 105 -22.70 0.22 14.01
CA ALA A 105 -22.21 1.46 14.61
C ALA A 105 -20.75 1.35 15.12
N ARG A 106 -20.33 0.18 15.61
CA ARG A 106 -18.94 -0.09 16.00
C ARG A 106 -18.02 -0.26 14.78
N ARG A 107 -18.52 -0.88 13.71
CA ARG A 107 -17.83 -1.05 12.42
C ARG A 107 -17.65 0.29 11.69
N ILE A 108 -18.67 1.15 11.68
CA ILE A 108 -18.59 2.52 11.15
C ILE A 108 -17.62 3.37 12.00
N ARG A 109 -17.65 3.25 13.33
CA ARG A 109 -16.70 3.96 14.20
C ARG A 109 -15.24 3.56 13.97
N ALA A 110 -14.99 2.30 13.58
CA ALA A 110 -13.64 1.86 13.20
C ALA A 110 -13.17 2.48 11.87
N VAL A 111 -14.06 2.58 10.86
CA VAL A 111 -13.78 3.27 9.58
C VAL A 111 -13.52 4.76 9.78
N VAL A 112 -14.30 5.42 10.65
CA VAL A 112 -14.19 6.87 10.92
C VAL A 112 -12.87 7.23 11.65
N HIS A 113 -12.21 6.28 12.32
CA HIS A 113 -10.94 6.54 13.02
C HIS A 113 -9.70 6.48 12.12
N GLU A 114 -9.78 5.87 10.93
CA GLU A 114 -8.66 5.74 9.98
C GLU A 114 -8.49 6.96 9.07
N GLU A 115 -9.52 7.80 8.93
CA GLU A 115 -9.47 8.97 8.07
C GLU A 115 -8.39 9.98 8.49
N GLY A 116 -7.96 9.96 9.76
CA GLY A 116 -6.92 10.85 10.25
C GLY A 116 -5.59 10.72 9.51
N PHE A 117 -5.15 9.50 9.16
CA PHE A 117 -3.86 9.30 8.49
C PHE A 117 -3.93 9.69 7.00
N ALA A 118 -5.01 9.32 6.33
CA ALA A 118 -5.25 9.71 4.94
C ALA A 118 -5.39 11.24 4.82
N ILE A 119 -6.21 11.86 5.68
CA ILE A 119 -6.39 13.33 5.73
C ILE A 119 -5.05 14.02 6.02
N MET A 120 -4.28 13.54 7.00
CA MET A 120 -2.94 14.08 7.30
C MET A 120 -2.02 13.99 6.08
N THR A 121 -2.04 12.87 5.36
CA THR A 121 -1.24 12.64 4.15
C THR A 121 -1.61 13.65 3.05
N PHE A 122 -2.91 13.85 2.80
CA PHE A 122 -3.37 14.86 1.83
C PHE A 122 -3.01 16.28 2.26
N ILE A 123 -3.17 16.62 3.54
CA ILE A 123 -2.82 17.95 4.06
C ILE A 123 -1.31 18.17 3.94
N ALA A 124 -0.49 17.20 4.33
CA ALA A 124 0.97 17.27 4.22
C ALA A 124 1.40 17.47 2.76
N LEU A 125 0.81 16.70 1.83
CA LEU A 125 1.12 16.82 0.41
C LEU A 125 0.69 18.19 -0.14
N ALA A 126 -0.52 18.65 0.16
CA ALA A 126 -1.05 19.94 -0.31
C ALA A 126 -0.23 21.11 0.23
N LEU A 127 0.11 21.10 1.53
CA LEU A 127 0.98 22.10 2.14
C LEU A 127 2.38 22.08 1.51
N GLY A 128 2.91 20.89 1.21
CA GLY A 128 4.20 20.74 0.54
C GLY A 128 4.18 21.37 -0.86
N ILE A 129 3.17 21.05 -1.67
CA ILE A 129 3.00 21.62 -3.02
C ILE A 129 2.87 23.14 -2.96
N LEU A 130 2.02 23.68 -2.07
CA LEU A 130 1.87 25.13 -1.91
C LEU A 130 3.19 25.79 -1.46
N SER A 131 3.93 25.14 -0.58
CA SER A 131 5.23 25.62 -0.10
C SER A 131 6.27 25.63 -1.23
N GLY A 132 6.32 24.57 -2.05
CA GLY A 132 7.20 24.48 -3.21
C GLY A 132 6.88 25.52 -4.29
N LEU A 133 5.59 25.80 -4.53
CA LEU A 133 5.15 26.84 -5.48
C LEU A 133 5.44 28.26 -4.98
N ALA A 134 5.25 28.52 -3.68
CA ALA A 134 5.35 29.86 -3.11
C ALA A 134 6.81 30.31 -2.86
N ALA A 135 7.69 29.40 -2.46
CA ALA A 135 9.06 29.74 -2.10
C ALA A 135 10.06 28.59 -2.37
N PRO A 136 10.40 28.33 -3.65
CA PRO A 136 11.31 27.24 -4.03
C PRO A 136 12.70 27.39 -3.41
N SER A 137 13.14 28.62 -3.17
CA SER A 137 14.46 28.97 -2.63
C SER A 137 14.48 29.19 -1.11
N PHE A 138 13.43 28.80 -0.37
CA PHE A 138 13.40 28.96 1.08
C PHE A 138 14.36 27.97 1.75
N ALA A 139 15.35 28.49 2.48
CA ALA A 139 16.44 27.67 3.02
C ALA A 139 16.00 26.47 3.89
N PRO A 140 14.96 26.58 4.75
CA PRO A 140 14.43 25.41 5.47
C PRO A 140 13.83 24.31 4.59
N PHE A 141 13.25 24.65 3.43
CA PHE A 141 12.69 23.66 2.50
C PHE A 141 13.81 22.97 1.73
N ALA A 142 14.82 23.72 1.29
CA ALA A 142 16.02 23.15 0.67
C ALA A 142 16.73 22.16 1.62
N LEU A 143 16.93 22.55 2.89
CA LEU A 143 17.56 21.68 3.89
C LEU A 143 16.76 20.40 4.15
N LEU A 144 15.42 20.49 4.14
CA LEU A 144 14.55 19.33 4.31
C LEU A 144 14.65 18.37 3.12
N SER A 145 14.61 18.89 1.90
CA SER A 145 14.76 18.11 0.68
C SER A 145 16.15 17.47 0.57
N ASP A 146 17.20 18.21 0.94
CA ASP A 146 18.60 17.72 0.94
C ASP A 146 18.84 16.59 1.96
N HIS A 147 18.04 16.54 3.03
CA HIS A 147 18.13 15.50 4.07
C HIS A 147 17.00 14.46 4.02
N SER A 148 16.16 14.49 2.98
CA SER A 148 15.06 13.54 2.78
C SER A 148 15.55 12.08 2.77
N THR A 149 16.72 11.82 2.20
CA THR A 149 17.34 10.48 2.19
C THR A 149 17.65 9.97 3.61
N LEU A 150 18.12 10.84 4.52
CA LEU A 150 18.39 10.46 5.90
C LEU A 150 17.08 10.12 6.63
N VAL A 151 16.04 10.93 6.43
CA VAL A 151 14.71 10.66 6.99
C VAL A 151 14.15 9.35 6.43
N LEU A 152 14.34 9.07 5.14
CA LEU A 152 13.96 7.80 4.52
C LEU A 152 14.70 6.62 5.15
N TRP A 153 16.01 6.74 5.41
CA TRP A 153 16.77 5.71 6.11
C TRP A 153 16.27 5.45 7.53
N LEU A 154 15.95 6.51 8.28
CA LEU A 154 15.35 6.40 9.62
C LEU A 154 13.96 5.74 9.56
N LEU A 155 13.14 6.11 8.57
CA LEU A 155 11.84 5.49 8.32
C LEU A 155 12.01 4.00 8.03
N MET A 156 12.91 3.62 7.12
CA MET A 156 13.15 2.22 6.74
C MET A 156 13.70 1.38 7.89
N PHE A 157 14.57 1.97 8.71
CA PHE A 157 15.03 1.35 9.96
C PHE A 157 13.86 1.10 10.92
N SER A 158 13.02 2.12 11.13
CA SER A 158 11.85 2.01 12.00
C SER A 158 10.83 1.00 11.47
N VAL A 159 10.57 0.97 10.16
CA VAL A 159 9.72 -0.04 9.48
C VAL A 159 10.29 -1.44 9.75
N GLY A 160 11.61 -1.60 9.64
CA GLY A 160 12.32 -2.80 10.06
C GLY A 160 11.97 -3.20 11.49
N ILE A 161 12.06 -2.28 12.46
CA ILE A 161 11.68 -2.53 13.86
C ILE A 161 10.23 -3.02 13.96
N SER A 162 9.28 -2.38 13.26
CA SER A 162 7.87 -2.80 13.25
C SER A 162 7.69 -4.22 12.72
N VAL A 163 8.40 -4.59 11.64
CA VAL A 163 8.40 -5.95 11.10
C VAL A 163 8.99 -6.93 12.13
N GLY A 164 10.11 -6.58 12.79
CA GLY A 164 10.74 -7.40 13.83
C GLY A 164 9.88 -7.59 15.08
N LEU A 165 9.03 -6.61 15.41
CA LEU A 165 8.11 -6.64 16.55
C LEU A 165 6.85 -7.48 16.31
N ARG A 166 6.48 -7.79 15.06
CA ARG A 166 5.34 -8.65 14.72
C ARG A 166 5.64 -10.12 15.04
N ARG A 167 5.69 -10.44 16.35
CA ARG A 167 5.81 -11.80 16.87
C ARG A 167 4.57 -12.59 16.46
N GLY A 168 4.75 -13.60 15.61
CA GLY A 168 3.67 -14.46 15.13
C GLY A 168 3.37 -14.36 13.63
N LEU A 169 4.10 -13.55 12.85
CA LEU A 169 4.05 -13.61 11.38
C LEU A 169 4.31 -15.05 10.87
N ILE A 170 5.33 -15.71 11.42
CA ILE A 170 5.71 -17.09 11.07
C ILE A 170 4.69 -18.10 11.61
N SER A 171 4.10 -17.87 12.80
CA SER A 171 3.07 -18.77 13.33
C SER A 171 1.76 -18.64 12.57
N SER A 172 1.36 -17.42 12.18
CA SER A 172 0.18 -17.16 11.35
C SER A 172 0.30 -17.80 9.96
N ILE A 173 1.50 -17.78 9.36
CA ILE A 173 1.82 -18.53 8.12
C ILE A 173 1.76 -20.05 8.34
N ARG A 174 2.19 -20.55 9.51
CA ARG A 174 2.21 -21.99 9.83
C ARG A 174 0.82 -22.53 10.22
N GLU A 175 -0.02 -21.71 10.82
CA GLU A 175 -1.38 -22.04 11.27
C GLU A 175 -2.38 -22.07 10.11
N HIS A 176 -2.15 -21.27 9.06
CA HIS A 176 -2.96 -21.31 7.85
C HIS A 176 -2.39 -22.32 6.85
N HIS A 177 -3.25 -23.18 6.29
CA HIS A 177 -2.84 -24.17 5.29
C HIS A 177 -2.06 -23.50 4.15
N VAL A 178 -1.01 -24.14 3.64
CA VAL A 178 -0.15 -23.65 2.52
C VAL A 178 -0.97 -23.13 1.33
N LYS A 179 -2.17 -23.67 1.11
CA LYS A 179 -3.12 -23.18 0.10
C LYS A 179 -3.48 -21.70 0.29
N THR A 180 -3.59 -21.18 1.51
CA THR A 180 -3.92 -19.77 1.79
C THR A 180 -2.84 -18.80 1.29
N LEU A 181 -1.57 -19.23 1.18
CA LEU A 181 -0.48 -18.40 0.63
C LEU A 181 -0.60 -18.14 -0.88
N VAL A 182 -1.46 -18.88 -1.58
CA VAL A 182 -1.77 -18.64 -3.00
C VAL A 182 -2.33 -17.23 -3.20
N ILE A 183 -3.08 -16.71 -2.22
CA ILE A 183 -3.70 -15.38 -2.30
C ILE A 183 -2.63 -14.28 -2.30
N PRO A 184 -1.80 -14.10 -1.26
CA PRO A 184 -0.77 -13.06 -1.27
C PRO A 184 0.23 -13.25 -2.42
N PHE A 185 0.59 -14.49 -2.77
CA PHE A 185 1.46 -14.75 -3.91
C PHE A 185 0.84 -14.26 -5.23
N GLY A 186 -0.42 -14.63 -5.50
CA GLY A 186 -1.11 -14.19 -6.71
C GLY A 186 -1.36 -12.68 -6.74
N VAL A 187 -1.59 -12.03 -5.59
CA VAL A 187 -1.71 -10.57 -5.51
C VAL A 187 -0.40 -9.89 -5.87
N VAL A 188 0.72 -10.36 -5.32
CA VAL A 188 2.07 -9.82 -5.60
C VAL A 188 2.42 -10.03 -7.06
N VAL A 189 2.37 -11.26 -7.55
CA VAL A 189 2.75 -11.61 -8.93
C VAL A 189 1.84 -10.91 -9.94
N GLY A 190 0.53 -10.91 -9.70
CA GLY A 190 -0.43 -10.26 -10.59
C GLY A 190 -0.28 -8.74 -10.61
N SER A 191 0.04 -8.12 -9.45
CA SER A 191 0.31 -6.67 -9.41
C SER A 191 1.59 -6.34 -10.16
N ILE A 192 2.68 -7.07 -9.93
CA ILE A 192 3.97 -6.87 -10.61
C ILE A 192 3.81 -7.06 -12.13
N ALA A 193 3.12 -8.11 -12.56
CA ALA A 193 2.85 -8.36 -13.97
C ALA A 193 2.03 -7.22 -14.60
N GLY A 194 0.99 -6.73 -13.92
CA GLY A 194 0.25 -5.56 -14.38
C GLY A 194 1.08 -4.28 -14.39
N GLY A 195 2.05 -4.14 -13.48
CA GLY A 195 3.01 -3.04 -13.45
C GLY A 195 3.96 -3.08 -14.64
N ALA A 196 4.42 -4.27 -15.03
CA ALA A 196 5.21 -4.47 -16.23
C ALA A 196 4.42 -4.09 -17.49
N LEU A 197 3.13 -4.48 -17.57
CA LEU A 197 2.25 -4.09 -18.67
C LEU A 197 2.02 -2.57 -18.72
N ALA A 198 1.81 -1.94 -17.56
CA ALA A 198 1.68 -0.49 -17.45
C ALA A 198 2.95 0.23 -17.89
N ALA A 199 4.13 -0.28 -17.54
CA ALA A 199 5.40 0.26 -18.03
C ALA A 199 5.49 0.22 -19.55
N VAL A 200 5.18 -0.93 -20.16
CA VAL A 200 5.19 -1.06 -21.63
C VAL A 200 4.18 -0.10 -22.28
N ALA A 201 2.98 0.02 -21.72
CA ALA A 201 1.93 0.89 -22.26
C ALA A 201 2.28 2.38 -22.18
N LEU A 202 3.05 2.78 -21.17
CA LEU A 202 3.39 4.19 -20.90
C LEU A 202 4.83 4.56 -21.31
N GLY A 203 5.62 3.61 -21.80
CA GLY A 203 7.01 3.83 -22.21
C GLY A 203 8.02 3.92 -21.06
N TYR A 204 7.68 3.43 -19.86
CA TYR A 204 8.64 3.28 -18.75
C TYR A 204 9.44 2.00 -18.88
N SER A 205 10.60 1.94 -18.20
CA SER A 205 11.32 0.68 -18.08
C SER A 205 10.50 -0.34 -17.28
N LEU A 206 10.68 -1.63 -17.57
CA LEU A 206 10.02 -2.70 -16.83
C LEU A 206 10.33 -2.62 -15.32
N ARG A 207 11.56 -2.21 -14.98
CA ARG A 207 12.03 -2.03 -13.61
C ARG A 207 11.19 -0.97 -12.88
N GLU A 208 10.98 0.20 -13.50
CA GLU A 208 10.16 1.27 -12.92
C GLU A 208 8.71 0.82 -12.77
N GLY A 209 8.10 0.21 -13.80
CA GLY A 209 6.69 -0.16 -13.71
C GLY A 209 6.39 -1.28 -12.72
N MET A 210 7.24 -2.30 -12.66
CA MET A 210 7.16 -3.35 -11.63
C MET A 210 7.40 -2.78 -10.23
N GLY A 211 8.32 -1.81 -10.11
CA GLY A 211 8.58 -1.10 -8.87
C GLY A 211 7.40 -0.28 -8.38
N VAL A 212 6.76 0.50 -9.27
CA VAL A 212 5.54 1.28 -8.94
C VAL A 212 4.42 0.34 -8.44
N ALA A 213 4.17 -0.77 -9.14
CA ALA A 213 3.12 -1.71 -8.76
C ALA A 213 3.43 -2.50 -7.47
N SER A 214 4.71 -2.54 -7.07
CA SER A 214 5.15 -3.19 -5.82
C SER A 214 4.77 -2.42 -4.56
N GLY A 215 4.22 -1.21 -4.69
CA GLY A 215 3.60 -0.49 -3.57
C GLY A 215 2.36 -1.20 -3.00
N LEU A 216 1.70 -2.07 -3.78
CA LEU A 216 0.56 -2.91 -3.35
C LEU A 216 -0.57 -2.16 -2.61
N GLY A 217 -0.73 -0.86 -2.83
CA GLY A 217 -1.72 -0.03 -2.15
C GLY A 217 -1.18 0.74 -0.93
N TRP A 218 0.04 0.47 -0.46
CA TRP A 218 0.68 1.22 0.62
C TRP A 218 1.26 2.56 0.11
N TYR A 219 0.36 3.49 -0.22
CA TYR A 219 0.70 4.76 -0.87
C TYR A 219 1.71 5.59 -0.10
N SER A 220 1.58 5.65 1.23
CA SER A 220 2.39 6.53 2.08
C SER A 220 3.86 6.11 2.17
N LEU A 221 4.13 4.80 2.16
CA LEU A 221 5.48 4.26 2.15
C LEU A 221 6.05 4.18 0.72
N ALA A 222 5.26 3.68 -0.23
CA ALA A 222 5.72 3.44 -1.59
C ALA A 222 6.11 4.75 -2.29
N GLY A 223 5.29 5.79 -2.17
CA GLY A 223 5.55 7.09 -2.80
C GLY A 223 6.88 7.70 -2.36
N VAL A 224 7.06 7.88 -1.05
CA VAL A 224 8.27 8.51 -0.48
C VAL A 224 9.53 7.69 -0.70
N THR A 225 9.41 6.36 -0.70
CA THR A 225 10.55 5.47 -0.94
C THR A 225 10.97 5.51 -2.40
N ILE A 226 10.01 5.49 -3.33
CA ILE A 226 10.30 5.56 -4.77
C ILE A 226 10.81 6.95 -5.13
N GLU A 227 10.29 8.03 -4.55
CA GLU A 227 10.84 9.38 -4.76
C GLU A 227 12.32 9.42 -4.40
N GLY A 228 12.69 8.94 -3.21
CA GLY A 228 14.07 8.96 -2.74
C GLY A 228 15.03 8.09 -3.57
N MET A 229 14.52 7.21 -4.43
CA MET A 229 15.32 6.28 -5.24
C MET A 229 15.26 6.54 -6.75
N ALA A 230 14.13 7.06 -7.25
CA ALA A 230 13.80 7.17 -8.67
C ALA A 230 13.23 8.55 -9.05
N GLY A 231 13.19 9.51 -8.10
CA GLY A 231 12.80 10.89 -8.33
C GLY A 231 11.32 11.18 -8.10
N ALA A 232 11.02 12.48 -7.95
CA ALA A 232 9.69 12.97 -7.55
C ALA A 232 8.55 12.56 -8.50
N GLN A 233 8.79 12.47 -9.80
CA GLN A 233 7.76 12.05 -10.77
C GLN A 233 7.30 10.61 -10.51
N LEU A 234 8.23 9.65 -10.41
CA LEU A 234 7.88 8.25 -10.15
C LEU A 234 7.33 8.05 -8.74
N GLY A 235 7.85 8.79 -7.76
CA GLY A 235 7.30 8.81 -6.40
C GLY A 235 5.84 9.26 -6.36
N ALA A 236 5.51 10.34 -7.08
CA ALA A 236 4.14 10.83 -7.19
C ALA A 236 3.22 9.86 -7.92
N ILE A 237 3.69 9.24 -9.02
CA ILE A 237 2.93 8.22 -9.74
C ILE A 237 2.63 7.04 -8.81
N ALA A 238 3.62 6.56 -8.05
CA ALA A 238 3.44 5.42 -7.15
C ALA A 238 2.55 5.73 -5.94
N PHE A 239 2.66 6.94 -5.39
CA PHE A 239 1.77 7.45 -4.36
C PHE A 239 0.32 7.46 -4.88
N LEU A 240 0.10 8.14 -6.00
CA LEU A 240 -1.25 8.35 -6.54
C LEU A 240 -1.85 7.06 -7.07
N SER A 241 -1.09 6.18 -7.73
CA SER A 241 -1.59 4.89 -8.20
C SER A 241 -2.01 3.98 -7.05
N SER A 242 -1.26 3.97 -5.95
CA SER A 242 -1.59 3.18 -4.76
C SER A 242 -2.82 3.73 -4.05
N LEU A 243 -2.92 5.05 -3.92
CA LEU A 243 -4.09 5.73 -3.37
C LEU A 243 -5.34 5.47 -4.23
N MET A 244 -5.22 5.61 -5.56
CA MET A 244 -6.30 5.32 -6.48
C MET A 244 -6.73 3.85 -6.41
N ARG A 245 -5.78 2.91 -6.28
CA ARG A 245 -6.09 1.49 -6.11
C ARG A 245 -6.94 1.24 -4.87
N GLU A 246 -6.59 1.88 -3.76
CA GLU A 246 -7.38 1.82 -2.53
C GLU A 246 -8.78 2.39 -2.74
N LEU A 247 -8.92 3.60 -3.28
CA LEU A 247 -10.22 4.25 -3.52
C LEU A 247 -11.09 3.45 -4.48
N ILE A 248 -10.52 2.95 -5.57
CA ILE A 248 -11.21 2.14 -6.59
C ILE A 248 -11.64 0.80 -6.00
N SER A 249 -10.87 0.22 -5.06
CA SER A 249 -11.21 -1.05 -4.43
C SER A 249 -12.55 -1.03 -3.69
N PHE A 250 -12.96 0.11 -3.10
CA PHE A 250 -14.27 0.26 -2.47
C PHE A 250 -15.43 0.05 -3.45
N PHE A 251 -15.23 0.40 -4.72
CA PHE A 251 -16.21 0.18 -5.77
C PHE A 251 -16.07 -1.21 -6.41
N CYS A 252 -14.83 -1.70 -6.56
CA CYS A 252 -14.56 -3.00 -7.16
C CYS A 252 -14.99 -4.16 -6.26
N ILE A 253 -14.78 -4.12 -4.94
CA ILE A 253 -15.09 -5.22 -4.02
C ILE A 253 -16.57 -5.65 -4.09
N PRO A 254 -17.56 -4.74 -3.98
CA PRO A 254 -18.97 -5.10 -4.15
C PRO A 254 -19.30 -5.70 -5.52
N TRP A 255 -18.58 -5.30 -6.57
CA TRP A 255 -18.80 -5.80 -7.92
C TRP A 255 -18.18 -7.20 -8.12
N ILE A 256 -16.91 -7.37 -7.72
CA ILE A 256 -16.18 -8.63 -7.76
C ILE A 256 -16.89 -9.69 -6.91
N ALA A 257 -17.36 -9.32 -5.71
CA ALA A 257 -18.07 -10.23 -4.81
C ALA A 257 -19.38 -10.78 -5.41
N ARG A 258 -20.03 -10.05 -6.32
CA ARG A 258 -21.28 -10.50 -6.97
C ARG A 258 -21.05 -11.30 -8.24
N HIS A 259 -19.99 -10.99 -8.99
CA HIS A 259 -19.81 -11.51 -10.35
C HIS A 259 -18.67 -12.52 -10.50
N LEU A 260 -17.70 -12.50 -9.60
CA LEU A 260 -16.52 -13.37 -9.65
C LEU A 260 -16.54 -14.32 -8.45
N ASN A 261 -15.56 -14.22 -7.54
CA ASN A 261 -15.49 -15.01 -6.33
C ASN A 261 -15.00 -14.15 -5.16
N TYR A 262 -15.24 -14.61 -3.93
CA TYR A 262 -14.91 -13.82 -2.74
C TYR A 262 -13.40 -13.61 -2.54
N TYR A 263 -12.58 -14.60 -2.89
CA TYR A 263 -11.11 -14.49 -2.75
C TYR A 263 -10.51 -13.43 -3.68
N ALA A 264 -11.08 -13.21 -4.87
CA ALA A 264 -10.65 -12.18 -5.81
C ALA A 264 -10.90 -10.76 -5.29
N CYS A 265 -11.84 -10.58 -4.35
CA CYS A 265 -12.02 -9.29 -3.67
C CYS A 265 -10.74 -8.86 -2.96
N ILE A 266 -10.01 -9.80 -2.36
CA ILE A 266 -8.76 -9.53 -1.62
C ILE A 266 -7.72 -8.86 -2.54
N ALA A 267 -7.68 -9.24 -3.82
CA ALA A 267 -6.74 -8.66 -4.79
C ALA A 267 -7.00 -7.18 -5.10
N ALA A 268 -8.24 -6.72 -4.97
CA ALA A 268 -8.59 -5.31 -5.18
C ALA A 268 -7.96 -4.41 -4.11
N GLY A 269 -7.98 -4.83 -2.84
CA GLY A 269 -7.35 -4.11 -1.72
C GLY A 269 -5.83 -4.36 -1.60
N ALA A 270 -5.36 -5.55 -1.97
CA ALA A 270 -3.95 -5.94 -1.80
C ALA A 270 -3.43 -5.72 -0.37
N ALA A 271 -2.45 -4.84 -0.13
CA ALA A 271 -1.96 -4.58 1.23
C ALA A 271 -3.07 -4.01 2.13
N THR A 272 -3.94 -3.16 1.58
CA THR A 272 -5.00 -2.49 2.36
C THR A 272 -6.16 -3.41 2.74
N SER A 273 -6.08 -4.71 2.43
CA SER A 273 -7.07 -5.71 2.81
C SER A 273 -7.00 -6.10 4.29
N GLU A 274 -5.94 -5.71 5.01
CA GLU A 274 -5.83 -5.86 6.47
C GLU A 274 -6.50 -4.73 7.26
N ASP A 275 -6.67 -3.55 6.67
CA ASP A 275 -7.09 -2.33 7.36
C ASP A 275 -8.20 -1.58 6.60
N THR A 276 -7.88 -0.71 5.64
CA THR A 276 -8.83 0.28 5.12
C THR A 276 -9.94 -0.34 4.26
N THR A 277 -9.65 -1.45 3.59
CA THR A 277 -10.64 -2.20 2.79
C THR A 277 -11.23 -3.39 3.53
N LEU A 278 -10.77 -3.68 4.75
CA LEU A 278 -11.32 -4.72 5.62
C LEU A 278 -12.84 -4.56 5.88
N PRO A 279 -13.38 -3.35 6.12
CA PRO A 279 -14.82 -3.16 6.29
C PRO A 279 -15.63 -3.61 5.08
N MET A 280 -15.06 -3.50 3.88
CA MET A 280 -15.70 -3.95 2.64
C MET A 280 -15.68 -5.47 2.54
N MET A 281 -14.60 -6.13 2.95
CA MET A 281 -14.56 -7.60 3.06
C MET A 281 -15.62 -8.09 4.03
N ILE A 282 -15.71 -7.49 5.22
CA ILE A 282 -16.70 -7.86 6.25
C ILE A 282 -18.14 -7.68 5.75
N ARG A 283 -18.38 -6.73 4.84
CA ARG A 283 -19.73 -6.41 4.33
C ARG A 283 -20.16 -7.27 3.14
N TYR A 284 -19.23 -7.64 2.27
CA TYR A 284 -19.52 -8.25 0.96
C TYR A 284 -18.99 -9.68 0.79
N THR A 285 -18.26 -10.21 1.77
CA THR A 285 -17.69 -11.58 1.74
C THR A 285 -18.01 -12.33 3.03
N ASP A 286 -17.57 -13.58 3.11
CA ASP A 286 -17.75 -14.47 4.28
C ASP A 286 -16.61 -14.35 5.32
N GLU A 287 -16.83 -14.92 6.50
CA GLU A 287 -15.86 -14.87 7.62
C GLU A 287 -14.48 -15.46 7.27
N ARG A 288 -14.43 -16.52 6.44
CA ARG A 288 -13.17 -17.14 6.04
C ARG A 288 -12.39 -16.21 5.10
N THR A 289 -13.07 -15.57 4.16
CA THR A 289 -12.46 -14.58 3.27
C THR A 289 -11.90 -13.38 4.04
N VAL A 290 -12.60 -12.90 5.08
CA VAL A 290 -12.12 -11.83 5.97
C VAL A 290 -10.82 -12.23 6.69
N VAL A 291 -10.73 -13.46 7.21
CA VAL A 291 -9.49 -13.95 7.83
C VAL A 291 -8.35 -14.01 6.81
N PHE A 292 -8.64 -14.48 5.60
CA PHE A 292 -7.63 -14.51 4.53
C PHE A 292 -7.21 -13.12 4.05
N SER A 293 -8.10 -12.12 4.10
CA SER A 293 -7.78 -10.73 3.74
C SER A 293 -6.82 -10.09 4.74
N LEU A 294 -6.98 -10.38 6.04
CA LEU A 294 -6.04 -9.97 7.09
C LEU A 294 -4.65 -10.57 6.85
N VAL A 295 -4.58 -11.88 6.62
CA VAL A 295 -3.31 -12.58 6.35
C VAL A 295 -2.65 -12.05 5.08
N ASN A 296 -3.44 -11.83 4.01
CA ASN A 296 -2.97 -11.25 2.77
C ASN A 296 -2.37 -9.86 2.99
N GLY A 297 -3.08 -8.97 3.68
CA GLY A 297 -2.61 -7.60 3.92
C GLY A 297 -1.31 -7.59 4.70
N ILE A 298 -1.22 -8.36 5.80
CA ILE A 298 0.01 -8.50 6.59
C ILE A 298 1.20 -8.95 5.74
N ILE A 299 1.00 -9.96 4.88
CA ILE A 299 2.07 -10.49 4.02
C ILE A 299 2.43 -9.47 2.93
N CYS A 300 1.46 -8.87 2.26
CA CYS A 300 1.68 -7.86 1.23
C CYS A 300 2.42 -6.64 1.80
N SER A 301 1.95 -6.08 2.92
CA SER A 301 2.59 -4.98 3.63
C SER A 301 4.04 -5.32 4.00
N THR A 302 4.29 -6.54 4.47
CA THR A 302 5.66 -7.00 4.76
C THR A 302 6.51 -7.12 3.49
N CYS A 303 5.93 -7.51 2.36
CA CYS A 303 6.63 -7.65 1.08
C CYS A 303 6.99 -6.30 0.43
N VAL A 304 6.17 -5.25 0.60
CA VAL A 304 6.36 -3.95 -0.09
C VAL A 304 7.81 -3.43 0.00
N PRO A 305 8.43 -3.29 1.18
CA PRO A 305 9.80 -2.76 1.26
C PRO A 305 10.83 -3.62 0.53
N PHE A 306 10.69 -4.95 0.57
CA PHE A 306 11.61 -5.87 -0.11
C PHE A 306 11.44 -5.80 -1.63
N LEU A 307 10.21 -5.69 -2.11
CA LEU A 307 9.93 -5.54 -3.55
C LEU A 307 10.43 -4.20 -4.07
N LEU A 308 10.21 -3.10 -3.34
CA LEU A 308 10.75 -1.78 -3.70
C LEU A 308 12.28 -1.80 -3.76
N ALA A 309 12.94 -2.44 -2.78
CA ALA A 309 14.38 -2.62 -2.80
C ALA A 309 14.85 -3.53 -3.94
N LEU A 310 14.08 -4.55 -4.33
CA LEU A 310 14.41 -5.41 -5.48
C LEU A 310 14.38 -4.62 -6.78
N PHE A 311 13.38 -3.75 -6.97
CA PHE A 311 13.20 -3.00 -8.22
C PHE A 311 13.89 -1.66 -8.24
N PHE A 312 14.30 -1.06 -7.14
CA PHE A 312 15.00 0.24 -7.15
C PHE A 312 16.36 0.23 -6.43
N GLY A 313 16.64 -0.81 -5.64
CA GLY A 313 17.86 -0.92 -4.84
C GLY A 313 19.08 -1.48 -5.56
#